data_AF-A0A8B6BPM1-F1
#
_entry.id   AF-A0A8B6BPM1-F1
#
_cell.length_a   1.000
_cell.length_b   1.000
_cell.length_c   1.000
_cell.angle_alpha   90.00
_cell.angle_beta   90.00
_cell.angle_gamma   90.00
#
_symmetry.space_group_name_H-M   'P 1'
#
loop_
_entity.id
_entity.type
_entity.pdbx_description
1 polymer ?
#
loop_
_entity_poly.entity_id
_entity_poly.type
_entity_poly.pdbx_seq_one_letter_code
_entity_poly.pdbx_strand_id
1 'polypeptide(L)'
;MIRSISLHNFVHFNEEQRLVFEEGTNFIIGGNSTGKTAMLELIRRCYSNNVNRSTSSVLDKNKLAYAVCHFTIPQHYPSVDISCIQQPKETFVQRFVGRYGCSTEYFEENTQGCTEITLEDYVIEKVKDSGTKDEVHNFFYMITNDFESTSKAMKTMNTLYDWLEKGYISILPMRSIGPLQWTRSDRYRRKNRDNIYQNACERADILLHLLDNEKVDKEQEAKYSEHIVYPYKFSNLNGNISVSNADTQDLPPKPLYKSPEGILEAKQLTLILSHKEFSTICFEEPDRGMHPHMIKKMRDLILRHVIGKTVLIITHNPSLIDKWAMSRTFVSSKSILNETICHSICKVPTGYVKLCEGEKSEEMKNLLFSSRILFVEGKTDKIISEAIFRLLIHDDKIQEDKRISTEQKHFLLATDIRQLSGANNGNRMKNFCKQMKKEIYILYDADMKKKTNQSTEDEDVEYTFYWKNGDLEQRFIDILDNCNDTTVIDAVTEIFRKKTETDKKSIEKYLDYQKEFKKLKVKIQDTDTEIAKNNETSASAKFKNKDKEKTELERKIKDVQTTIKAIVKRFIPLADSTDIEIIATAMIHHSKEVKQFIDFCGKKKLKRKLNETSDEDKLLYTRSSQRDDKTDT
;
A
#
# COMPACT_ATOMS: atom_id res chain seq x y z
N MET A 1 10.77 -12.11 24.74
CA MET A 1 9.93 -12.02 23.53
C MET A 1 9.14 -10.71 23.50
N ILE A 2 9.27 -9.91 22.44
CA ILE A 2 8.40 -8.74 22.24
C ILE A 2 6.94 -9.18 22.01
N ARG A 3 6.00 -8.43 22.55
CA ARG A 3 4.54 -8.65 22.44
C ARG A 3 3.80 -7.42 21.96
N SER A 4 4.31 -6.22 22.18
CA SER A 4 3.76 -5.03 21.55
C SER A 4 4.77 -3.91 21.48
N ILE A 5 4.51 -2.96 20.59
CA ILE A 5 5.15 -1.65 20.60
C ILE A 5 4.07 -0.57 20.53
N SER A 6 4.21 0.47 21.34
CA SER A 6 3.44 1.72 21.23
C SER A 6 4.39 2.86 20.92
N LEU A 7 4.15 3.63 19.88
CA LEU A 7 5.05 4.73 19.48
C LEU A 7 4.28 5.98 19.08
N HIS A 8 4.85 7.14 19.35
CA HIS A 8 4.26 8.43 19.08
C HIS A 8 5.35 9.48 18.80
N ASN A 9 5.06 10.38 17.84
CA ASN A 9 5.87 11.54 17.50
C ASN A 9 7.32 11.22 17.04
N PHE A 10 7.51 10.06 16.39
CA PHE A 10 8.78 9.67 15.79
C PHE A 10 8.71 9.64 14.26
N VAL A 11 9.73 10.20 13.61
CA VAL A 11 9.90 10.27 12.15
C VAL A 11 8.71 10.94 11.48
N HIS A 12 7.69 10.17 11.08
CA HIS A 12 6.44 10.66 10.50
C HIS A 12 5.22 10.05 11.19
N PHE A 13 5.38 9.33 12.30
CA PHE A 13 4.30 8.79 13.12
C PHE A 13 3.77 9.89 14.06
N ASN A 14 2.95 10.79 13.53
CA ASN A 14 2.37 11.90 14.29
C ASN A 14 1.30 11.44 15.31
N GLU A 15 0.54 10.41 14.96
CA GLU A 15 -0.46 9.79 15.84
C GLU A 15 0.16 8.60 16.59
N GLU A 16 -0.34 8.32 17.79
CA GLU A 16 0.01 7.09 18.51
C GLU A 16 -0.29 5.85 17.65
N GLN A 17 0.70 4.99 17.48
CA GLN A 17 0.56 3.68 16.85
C GLN A 17 0.79 2.61 17.91
N ARG A 18 -0.14 1.67 18.03
CA ARG A 18 -0.01 0.51 18.92
C ARG A 18 -0.13 -0.79 18.13
N LEU A 19 0.94 -1.57 18.15
CA LEU A 19 1.02 -2.85 17.46
C LEU A 19 1.13 -3.96 18.50
N VAL A 20 0.25 -4.96 18.44
CA VAL A 20 0.25 -6.12 19.35
C VAL A 20 0.58 -7.38 18.56
N PHE A 21 1.74 -7.95 18.83
CA PHE A 21 2.30 -9.11 18.17
C PHE A 21 1.87 -10.42 18.84
N GLU A 22 1.63 -11.42 18.01
CA GLU A 22 1.35 -12.79 18.45
C GLU A 22 2.65 -13.60 18.50
N GLU A 23 2.61 -14.75 19.17
CA GLU A 23 3.69 -15.73 19.05
C GLU A 23 3.75 -16.30 17.63
N GLY A 24 4.97 -16.58 17.17
CA GLY A 24 5.28 -16.98 15.81
C GLY A 24 5.49 -15.76 14.91
N THR A 25 5.15 -15.92 13.64
CA THR A 25 5.46 -14.92 12.62
C THR A 25 4.36 -13.86 12.49
N ASN A 26 4.78 -12.60 12.52
CA ASN A 26 3.99 -11.40 12.27
C ASN A 26 4.60 -10.65 11.08
N PHE A 27 3.75 -10.07 10.23
CA PHE A 27 4.20 -9.39 9.02
C PHE A 27 3.93 -7.91 9.10
N ILE A 28 4.84 -7.11 8.57
CA ILE A 28 4.69 -5.67 8.44
C ILE A 28 4.97 -5.31 6.98
N ILE A 29 3.91 -5.00 6.26
CA ILE A 29 3.94 -4.78 4.82
C ILE A 29 3.58 -3.33 4.48
N GLY A 30 3.83 -2.91 3.25
CA GLY A 30 3.43 -1.59 2.77
C GLY A 30 4.46 -1.00 1.82
N GLY A 31 4.08 0.06 1.09
CA GLY A 31 4.93 0.69 0.07
C GLY A 31 6.27 1.23 0.59
N ASN A 32 7.15 1.66 -0.31
CA ASN A 32 8.45 2.24 0.05
C ASN A 32 8.25 3.50 0.89
N SER A 33 9.18 3.75 1.82
CA SER A 33 9.18 4.96 2.65
C SER A 33 7.89 5.19 3.46
N THR A 34 7.29 4.11 3.97
CA THR A 34 6.09 4.14 4.84
C THR A 34 6.41 4.02 6.33
N GLY A 35 7.70 4.01 6.70
CA GLY A 35 8.15 3.95 8.10
C GLY A 35 8.45 2.56 8.66
N LYS A 36 8.41 1.50 7.84
CA LYS A 36 8.67 0.11 8.27
C LYS A 36 10.06 -0.06 8.93
N THR A 37 11.13 0.36 8.24
CA THR A 37 12.51 0.32 8.78
C THR A 37 12.64 1.17 10.05
N ALA A 38 12.04 2.37 10.06
CA ALA A 38 12.05 3.25 11.23
C ALA A 38 11.41 2.58 12.46
N MET A 39 10.36 1.78 12.25
CA MET A 39 9.73 1.03 13.34
C MET A 39 10.67 -0.05 13.93
N LEU A 40 11.42 -0.80 13.11
CA LEU A 40 12.42 -1.74 13.65
C LEU A 40 13.54 -1.03 14.40
N GLU A 41 13.98 0.11 13.89
CA GLU A 41 15.00 0.93 14.56
C GLU A 41 14.48 1.45 15.91
N LEU A 42 13.20 1.85 16.00
CA LEU A 42 12.58 2.24 17.27
C LEU A 42 12.51 1.08 18.26
N ILE A 43 12.17 -0.14 17.80
CA ILE A 43 12.24 -1.34 18.64
C ILE A 43 13.68 -1.50 19.17
N ARG A 44 14.68 -1.48 18.28
CA ARG A 44 16.10 -1.59 18.64
C ARG A 44 16.55 -0.52 19.65
N ARG A 45 16.09 0.72 19.50
CA ARG A 45 16.36 1.80 20.46
C ARG A 45 15.78 1.59 21.85
N CYS A 46 14.78 0.73 22.02
CA CYS A 46 14.19 0.51 23.33
C CYS A 46 15.10 -0.31 24.25
N TYR A 47 16.09 -1.08 23.76
CA TYR A 47 16.94 -1.93 24.60
C TYR A 47 18.41 -1.95 24.18
N SER A 48 18.82 -1.09 23.22
CA SER A 48 20.22 -0.92 22.86
C SER A 48 20.57 0.56 22.80
N ASN A 49 21.72 0.92 23.38
CA ASN A 49 22.30 2.26 23.30
C ASN A 49 23.07 2.49 21.99
N ASN A 50 23.37 1.43 21.25
CA ASN A 50 24.18 1.44 20.02
C ASN A 50 23.31 1.59 18.76
N VAL A 51 22.57 2.69 18.64
CA VAL A 51 21.62 2.87 17.52
C VAL A 51 21.88 4.13 16.69
N ASN A 52 21.64 4.01 15.39
CA ASN A 52 21.77 5.09 14.44
C ASN A 52 20.72 6.19 14.73
N ARG A 53 21.17 7.35 15.20
CA ARG A 53 20.30 8.47 15.58
C ARG A 53 19.48 9.05 14.40
N SER A 54 19.93 8.85 13.16
CA SER A 54 19.33 9.46 11.97
C SER A 54 18.00 8.87 11.52
N THR A 55 17.69 7.61 11.84
CA THR A 55 16.50 6.88 11.35
C THR A 55 15.31 6.91 12.30
N SER A 56 15.42 7.57 13.46
CA SER A 56 14.37 7.71 14.47
C SER A 56 14.43 9.08 15.13
N SER A 57 14.49 10.13 14.32
CA SER A 57 14.36 11.51 14.79
C SER A 57 12.95 11.78 15.31
N VAL A 58 12.80 12.69 16.27
CA VAL A 58 11.50 13.21 16.68
C VAL A 58 10.89 14.04 15.54
N LEU A 59 9.58 13.91 15.33
CA LEU A 59 8.85 14.66 14.30
C LEU A 59 8.63 16.12 14.75
N ASP A 60 7.97 16.31 15.88
CA ASP A 60 7.71 17.62 16.49
C ASP A 60 8.48 17.73 17.79
N LYS A 61 9.56 18.53 17.78
CA LYS A 61 10.41 18.75 18.96
C LYS A 61 9.68 19.39 20.11
N ASN A 62 8.50 19.97 19.92
CA ASN A 62 7.73 20.59 21.00
C ASN A 62 6.72 19.62 21.66
N LYS A 63 6.57 18.41 21.10
CA LYS A 63 5.67 17.38 21.62
C LYS A 63 6.47 16.24 22.24
N LEU A 64 5.84 15.55 23.18
CA LEU A 64 6.38 14.33 23.75
C LEU A 64 6.56 13.28 22.63
N ALA A 65 7.73 12.65 22.56
CA ALA A 65 7.95 11.49 21.71
C ALA A 65 8.28 10.28 22.56
N TYR A 66 7.66 9.14 22.27
CA TYR A 66 7.89 7.91 23.02
C TYR A 66 7.77 6.67 22.14
N ALA A 67 8.51 5.63 22.52
CA ALA A 67 8.42 4.29 21.97
C ALA A 67 8.49 3.31 23.16
N VAL A 68 7.47 2.49 23.34
CA VAL A 68 7.31 1.57 24.47
C VAL A 68 7.16 0.16 23.92
N CYS A 69 8.13 -0.70 24.17
CA CYS A 69 8.10 -2.10 23.83
C CYS A 69 7.70 -2.95 25.05
N HIS A 70 6.66 -3.76 24.89
CA HIS A 70 6.26 -4.76 25.89
C HIS A 70 6.97 -6.08 25.61
N PHE A 71 7.67 -6.63 26.59
CA PHE A 71 8.34 -7.91 26.52
C PHE A 71 7.73 -8.91 27.51
N THR A 72 7.67 -10.16 27.08
CA THR A 72 7.39 -11.32 27.95
C THR A 72 8.67 -12.12 28.14
N ILE A 73 8.94 -12.47 29.40
CA ILE A 73 10.10 -13.28 29.79
C ILE A 73 9.59 -14.72 29.98
N PRO A 74 10.00 -15.67 29.12
CA PRO A 74 9.67 -17.07 29.34
C PRO A 74 10.25 -17.53 30.69
N GLN A 75 9.48 -18.30 31.47
CA GLN A 75 9.86 -18.94 32.74
C GLN A 75 9.83 -18.07 34.02
N HIS A 76 9.73 -16.75 33.92
CA HIS A 76 9.50 -15.89 35.07
C HIS A 76 8.27 -15.01 34.80
N TYR A 77 7.19 -15.20 35.57
CA TYR A 77 6.05 -14.28 35.59
C TYR A 77 6.52 -12.95 36.20
N PRO A 78 7.14 -12.04 35.42
CA PRO A 78 6.41 -10.87 34.95
C PRO A 78 6.68 -10.52 33.47
N SER A 79 5.78 -9.72 32.89
CA SER A 79 6.07 -8.99 31.67
C SER A 79 6.77 -7.67 32.01
N VAL A 80 7.63 -7.22 31.11
CA VAL A 80 8.44 -6.01 31.30
C VAL A 80 8.10 -5.04 30.18
N ASP A 81 7.64 -3.84 30.55
CA ASP A 81 7.53 -2.73 29.64
C ASP A 81 8.84 -1.95 29.64
N ILE A 82 9.38 -1.73 28.45
CA ILE A 82 10.60 -0.96 28.24
C ILE A 82 10.25 0.24 27.39
N SER A 83 10.47 1.42 27.93
CA SER A 83 10.13 2.67 27.27
C SER A 83 11.36 3.51 26.99
N CYS A 84 11.34 4.11 25.82
CA CYS A 84 12.25 5.14 25.38
C CYS A 84 11.41 6.41 25.23
N ILE A 85 11.70 7.43 26.03
CA ILE A 85 11.00 8.71 25.99
C ILE A 85 12.00 9.80 25.62
N GLN A 86 11.72 10.54 24.55
CA GLN A 86 12.47 11.71 24.18
C GLN A 86 11.65 12.95 24.50
N GLN A 87 12.14 13.74 25.46
CA GLN A 87 11.51 14.99 25.88
C GLN A 87 11.77 16.11 24.86
N PRO A 88 10.93 17.16 24.82
CA PRO A 88 11.01 18.24 23.83
C PRO A 88 12.32 19.07 23.86
N LYS A 89 13.22 18.83 24.82
CA LYS A 89 14.50 19.55 24.97
C LYS A 89 15.67 18.58 25.15
N GLU A 90 16.03 17.92 24.06
CA GLU A 90 17.34 17.27 23.79
C GLU A 90 17.80 16.10 24.68
N THR A 91 17.20 15.86 25.85
CA THR A 91 17.53 14.74 26.72
C THR A 91 16.70 13.50 26.39
N PHE A 92 17.40 12.40 26.16
CA PHE A 92 16.84 11.07 25.98
C PHE A 92 16.71 10.43 27.36
N VAL A 93 15.49 10.07 27.75
CA VAL A 93 15.23 9.37 29.02
C VAL A 93 14.72 7.98 28.69
N GLN A 94 15.53 6.98 29.00
CA GLN A 94 15.07 5.60 28.96
C GLN A 94 14.41 5.29 30.29
N ARG A 95 13.16 4.79 30.24
CA ARG A 95 12.37 4.46 31.42
C ARG A 95 11.91 3.01 31.37
N PHE A 96 11.93 2.34 32.51
CA PHE A 96 11.44 0.97 32.64
C PHE A 96 10.18 0.97 33.45
N VAL A 97 9.23 0.15 33.01
CA VAL A 97 8.01 -0.07 33.75
C VAL A 97 7.85 -1.59 33.92
N GLY A 98 8.06 -2.07 35.13
CA GLY A 98 7.75 -3.46 35.47
C GLY A 98 6.25 -3.59 35.71
N ARG A 99 5.57 -4.53 35.04
CA ARG A 99 4.18 -4.89 35.37
C ARG A 99 4.13 -6.28 35.96
N TYR A 100 3.70 -6.35 37.22
CA TYR A 100 3.48 -7.62 37.93
C TYR A 100 2.04 -7.68 38.42
N GLY A 101 1.22 -8.55 37.82
CA GLY A 101 -0.20 -8.63 38.18
C GLY A 101 -0.93 -7.29 38.03
N CYS A 102 -1.41 -6.72 39.14
CA CYS A 102 -2.12 -5.44 39.18
C CYS A 102 -1.24 -4.23 39.54
N SER A 103 0.02 -4.46 39.94
CA SER A 103 0.96 -3.41 40.34
C SER A 103 1.91 -3.02 39.21
N THR A 104 2.14 -1.70 39.08
CA THR A 104 3.03 -1.08 38.09
C THR A 104 4.12 -0.32 38.85
N GLU A 105 5.39 -0.60 38.56
CA GLU A 105 6.55 0.07 39.18
C GLU A 105 7.44 0.72 38.10
N TYR A 106 8.06 1.87 38.41
CA TYR A 106 8.75 2.75 37.46
C TYR A 106 10.24 2.91 37.80
N PHE A 107 11.10 2.93 36.78
CA PHE A 107 12.53 3.24 36.91
C PHE A 107 12.97 4.21 35.82
N GLU A 108 13.74 5.25 36.17
CA GLU A 108 14.29 6.23 35.22
C GLU A 108 15.82 6.14 35.16
N GLU A 109 16.39 6.04 33.96
CA GLU A 109 17.83 6.20 33.75
C GLU A 109 18.10 7.67 33.39
N ASN A 110 18.64 8.42 34.36
CA ASN A 110 18.89 9.85 34.23
C ASN A 110 20.17 10.09 33.40
N THR A 111 20.03 10.44 32.12
CA THR A 111 21.09 11.16 31.40
C THR A 111 21.01 12.63 31.84
N GLN A 112 22.14 13.18 32.33
CA GLN A 112 22.21 14.45 33.07
C GLN A 112 21.26 15.56 32.58
N GLY A 113 20.41 16.08 33.48
CA GLY A 113 19.81 17.41 33.33
C GLY A 113 18.28 17.53 33.27
N CYS A 114 17.48 16.58 33.79
CA CYS A 114 16.01 16.72 33.80
C CYS A 114 15.43 16.94 35.21
N THR A 115 14.46 17.86 35.25
CA THR A 115 13.49 18.07 36.34
C THR A 115 12.42 16.98 36.30
N GLU A 116 11.99 16.52 37.49
CA GLU A 116 10.94 15.51 37.67
C GLU A 116 9.66 15.91 36.91
N ILE A 117 9.21 15.03 36.01
CA ILE A 117 7.83 15.04 35.53
C ILE A 117 7.17 13.82 36.13
N THR A 118 6.28 14.06 37.10
CA THR A 118 5.43 13.02 37.69
C THR A 118 4.53 12.41 36.62
N LEU A 119 4.57 11.10 36.54
CA LEU A 119 3.98 10.25 35.50
C LEU A 119 2.49 9.95 35.77
N GLU A 120 1.79 10.84 36.46
CA GLU A 120 0.37 10.68 36.83
C GLU A 120 -0.56 10.78 35.62
N ASP A 121 -0.14 11.44 34.53
CA ASP A 121 -0.99 11.69 33.37
C ASP A 121 -1.07 10.54 32.33
N TYR A 122 -0.26 9.47 32.44
CA TYR A 122 -0.25 8.37 31.47
C TYR A 122 -0.79 7.02 32.00
N VAL A 123 -1.26 6.98 33.25
CA VAL A 123 -1.84 5.77 33.84
C VAL A 123 -3.35 5.77 33.65
N ILE A 124 -3.81 5.36 32.46
CA ILE A 124 -5.21 4.96 32.28
C ILE A 124 -5.43 3.63 33.01
N GLU A 125 -6.14 3.73 34.14
CA GLU A 125 -7.09 2.81 34.75
C GLU A 125 -7.04 1.31 34.35
N LYS A 126 -6.77 0.49 35.37
CA LYS A 126 -7.03 -0.96 35.61
C LYS A 126 -5.73 -1.60 36.10
N VAL A 127 -5.65 -2.18 37.31
CA VAL A 127 -6.39 -3.38 37.76
C VAL A 127 -6.45 -3.40 39.31
N LYS A 128 -7.55 -3.92 39.86
CA LYS A 128 -7.76 -4.34 41.27
C LYS A 128 -7.49 -5.84 41.42
N ASP A 129 -6.89 -6.23 42.56
CA ASP A 129 -6.81 -7.59 43.19
C ASP A 129 -6.19 -8.74 42.34
N SER A 130 -5.30 -9.64 42.82
CA SER A 130 -4.77 -10.01 44.14
C SER A 130 -3.65 -11.08 43.98
N GLY A 131 -2.76 -11.22 44.99
CA GLY A 131 -1.93 -12.40 45.32
C GLY A 131 -0.61 -12.62 44.53
N THR A 132 0.55 -12.93 45.08
CA THR A 132 1.07 -13.08 46.47
C THR A 132 2.45 -12.43 46.51
N LYS A 133 2.64 -11.50 47.44
CA LYS A 133 3.63 -10.41 47.41
C LYS A 133 5.05 -10.80 47.82
N ASP A 134 5.27 -11.76 48.71
CA ASP A 134 6.34 -11.52 49.69
C ASP A 134 7.79 -11.76 49.23
N GLU A 135 8.07 -12.65 48.28
CA GLU A 135 9.46 -12.89 47.83
C GLU A 135 9.92 -11.90 46.74
N VAL A 136 9.00 -11.46 45.89
CA VAL A 136 9.26 -10.52 44.78
C VAL A 136 9.00 -9.07 45.19
N HIS A 137 8.07 -8.82 46.12
CA HIS A 137 8.03 -7.57 46.87
C HIS A 137 9.35 -7.40 47.59
N ASN A 138 9.95 -8.42 48.21
CA ASN A 138 11.30 -8.27 48.76
C ASN A 138 12.37 -7.95 47.69
N PHE A 139 12.31 -8.50 46.48
CA PHE A 139 13.24 -8.16 45.38
C PHE A 139 13.09 -6.72 44.88
N PHE A 140 11.86 -6.25 44.66
CA PHE A 140 11.58 -4.90 44.15
C PHE A 140 11.54 -3.83 45.24
N TYR A 141 11.14 -4.16 46.47
CA TYR A 141 11.32 -3.37 47.70
C TYR A 141 12.80 -3.21 48.04
N MET A 142 13.66 -4.20 47.71
CA MET A 142 15.12 -4.02 47.71
C MET A 142 15.65 -3.14 46.58
N ILE A 143 14.93 -2.94 45.46
CA ILE A 143 15.34 -2.00 44.41
C ILE A 143 14.85 -0.58 44.74
N THR A 144 13.67 -0.47 45.36
CA THR A 144 12.97 0.81 45.62
C THR A 144 13.25 1.42 46.99
N ASN A 145 13.52 0.64 48.05
CA ASN A 145 13.90 1.16 49.38
C ASN A 145 15.42 1.14 49.65
N ASP A 146 16.22 0.51 48.79
CA ASP A 146 17.69 0.44 48.89
C ASP A 146 18.35 1.41 47.87
N PHE A 147 17.70 2.55 47.61
CA PHE A 147 18.22 3.63 46.74
C PHE A 147 19.49 4.30 47.30
N GLU A 148 19.98 3.86 48.47
CA GLU A 148 21.33 4.19 48.95
C GLU A 148 22.43 3.52 48.11
N SER A 149 22.13 2.56 47.23
CA SER A 149 23.08 2.15 46.19
C SER A 149 22.45 2.03 44.79
N THR A 150 22.37 3.17 44.10
CA THR A 150 22.20 3.30 42.64
C THR A 150 22.94 2.21 41.84
N SER A 151 24.08 1.74 42.34
CA SER A 151 24.88 0.64 41.78
C SER A 151 24.13 -0.70 41.62
N LYS A 152 23.28 -1.12 42.58
CA LYS A 152 22.61 -2.44 42.55
C LYS A 152 21.42 -2.47 41.58
N ALA A 153 20.66 -1.38 41.54
CA ALA A 153 19.63 -1.17 40.53
C ALA A 153 20.24 -1.16 39.12
N MET A 154 21.33 -0.40 38.92
CA MET A 154 22.08 -0.38 37.66
C MET A 154 22.59 -1.78 37.25
N LYS A 155 23.10 -2.58 38.19
CA LYS A 155 23.55 -3.95 37.90
C LYS A 155 22.41 -4.86 37.43
N THR A 156 21.24 -4.75 38.07
CA THR A 156 20.04 -5.52 37.69
C THR A 156 19.53 -5.11 36.32
N MET A 157 19.50 -3.79 36.05
CA MET A 157 19.15 -3.23 34.76
C MET A 157 20.08 -3.68 33.63
N ASN A 158 21.40 -3.62 33.84
CA ASN A 158 22.39 -4.13 32.89
C ASN A 158 22.20 -5.62 32.61
N THR A 159 21.88 -6.41 33.64
CA THR A 159 21.59 -7.85 33.46
C THR A 159 20.34 -8.08 32.59
N LEU A 160 19.30 -7.26 32.78
CA LEU A 160 18.10 -7.31 31.96
C LEU A 160 18.38 -6.88 30.51
N TYR A 161 19.15 -5.81 30.29
CA TYR A 161 19.59 -5.39 28.96
C TYR A 161 20.38 -6.47 28.26
N ASP A 162 21.38 -7.05 28.94
CA ASP A 162 22.17 -8.16 28.40
C ASP A 162 21.28 -9.33 28.00
N TRP A 163 20.25 -9.64 28.80
CA TRP A 163 19.30 -10.70 28.47
C TRP A 163 18.44 -10.36 27.24
N LEU A 164 17.92 -9.13 27.15
CA LEU A 164 17.13 -8.67 26.02
C LEU A 164 17.95 -8.62 24.73
N GLU A 165 19.17 -8.10 24.82
CA GLU A 165 20.12 -8.01 23.71
C GLU A 165 20.50 -9.39 23.20
N LYS A 166 20.76 -10.36 24.10
CA LYS A 166 20.98 -11.77 23.71
C LYS A 166 19.74 -12.42 23.10
N GLY A 167 18.55 -12.03 23.56
CA GLY A 167 17.27 -12.57 23.12
C GLY A 167 16.71 -11.95 21.84
N TYR A 168 17.31 -10.88 21.33
CA TYR A 168 16.86 -10.13 20.16
C TYR A 168 17.87 -10.20 19.02
N ILE A 169 17.39 -10.36 17.80
CA ILE A 169 18.20 -10.16 16.59
C ILE A 169 17.38 -9.44 15.52
N SER A 170 18.02 -8.50 14.81
CA SER A 170 17.44 -7.85 13.64
C SER A 170 18.41 -7.92 12.47
N ILE A 171 17.89 -8.36 11.33
CA ILE A 171 18.62 -8.38 10.07
C ILE A 171 18.00 -7.31 9.19
N LEU A 172 18.80 -6.28 8.91
CA LEU A 172 18.46 -5.24 7.97
C LEU A 172 19.24 -5.54 6.69
N PRO A 173 18.62 -5.44 5.50
CA PRO A 173 19.30 -5.69 4.26
C PRO A 173 20.40 -4.64 4.12
N MET A 174 21.64 -5.09 3.97
CA MET A 174 22.68 -4.20 3.49
C MET A 174 22.24 -3.70 2.11
N ARG A 175 22.06 -2.39 1.95
CA ARG A 175 21.86 -1.76 0.65
C ARG A 175 23.18 -1.78 -0.13
N SER A 176 23.70 -2.97 -0.42
CA SER A 176 24.84 -3.14 -1.30
C SER A 176 24.39 -2.96 -2.75
N ILE A 177 25.28 -2.38 -3.55
CA ILE A 177 25.13 -2.10 -4.98
C ILE A 177 24.86 -3.41 -5.74
N GLY A 178 23.58 -3.72 -5.98
CA GLY A 178 23.11 -4.75 -6.92
C GLY A 178 23.57 -6.19 -6.68
N PRO A 179 23.06 -7.16 -7.45
CA PRO A 179 23.74 -8.44 -7.62
C PRO A 179 25.15 -8.15 -8.12
N LEU A 180 26.14 -8.93 -7.66
CA LEU A 180 27.54 -8.90 -8.10
C LEU A 180 27.64 -8.97 -9.64
N GLN A 181 27.48 -7.84 -10.33
CA GLN A 181 27.61 -7.77 -11.77
C GLN A 181 29.11 -7.65 -12.06
N TRP A 182 29.76 -8.80 -12.25
CA TRP A 182 31.08 -8.87 -12.85
C TRP A 182 31.00 -8.38 -14.29
N THR A 183 31.00 -7.06 -14.51
CA THR A 183 31.38 -6.53 -15.83
C THR A 183 32.90 -6.62 -15.93
N ARG A 184 33.42 -7.29 -16.97
CA ARG A 184 34.85 -7.29 -17.37
C ARG A 184 35.39 -5.90 -17.79
N SER A 185 34.74 -4.81 -17.35
CA SER A 185 35.12 -3.44 -17.64
C SER A 185 36.32 -3.04 -16.80
N ASP A 186 37.44 -2.74 -17.45
CA ASP A 186 38.65 -2.22 -16.81
C ASP A 186 38.44 -0.88 -16.09
N ARG A 187 37.34 -0.16 -16.38
CA ARG A 187 36.99 1.11 -15.71
C ARG A 187 36.50 0.93 -14.27
N TYR A 188 36.01 -0.25 -13.88
CA TYR A 188 35.47 -0.52 -12.53
C TYR A 188 36.49 -1.13 -11.56
N ARG A 189 37.71 -1.43 -12.01
CA ARG A 189 38.69 -2.30 -11.32
C ARG A 189 39.35 -1.73 -10.05
N ARG A 190 39.25 -0.42 -9.74
CA ARG A 190 40.10 0.20 -8.70
C ARG A 190 39.41 0.94 -7.55
N LYS A 191 38.15 1.39 -7.66
CA LYS A 191 37.53 2.24 -6.62
C LYS A 191 36.41 1.59 -5.79
N ASN A 192 35.82 0.48 -6.23
CA ASN A 192 34.71 -0.18 -5.53
C ASN A 192 35.02 -1.61 -5.07
N ARG A 193 36.26 -2.09 -5.22
CA ARG A 193 36.64 -3.45 -4.79
C ARG A 193 36.51 -3.60 -3.28
N ASP A 194 37.04 -2.65 -2.52
CA ASP A 194 37.14 -2.76 -1.06
C ASP A 194 35.76 -2.76 -0.40
N ASN A 195 34.83 -1.93 -0.88
CA ASN A 195 33.48 -1.81 -0.33
C ASN A 195 32.58 -3.02 -0.67
N ILE A 196 32.77 -3.63 -1.86
CA ILE A 196 32.04 -4.85 -2.26
C ILE A 196 32.61 -6.08 -1.54
N TYR A 197 33.93 -6.14 -1.34
CA TYR A 197 34.58 -7.19 -0.57
C TYR A 197 34.15 -7.14 0.90
N GLN A 198 34.07 -5.93 1.48
CA GLN A 198 33.67 -5.72 2.86
C GLN A 198 32.23 -6.21 3.14
N ASN A 199 31.25 -5.91 2.28
CA ASN A 199 29.88 -6.43 2.43
C ASN A 199 29.79 -7.97 2.29
N ALA A 200 30.61 -8.55 1.41
CA ALA A 200 30.71 -10.00 1.28
C ALA A 200 31.39 -10.64 2.51
N CYS A 201 32.34 -9.94 3.13
CA CYS A 201 32.95 -10.31 4.40
C CYS A 201 31.92 -10.25 5.54
N GLU A 202 31.12 -9.20 5.67
CA GLU A 202 30.10 -9.09 6.73
C GLU A 202 29.03 -10.20 6.66
N ARG A 203 28.56 -10.56 5.45
CA ARG A 203 27.68 -11.72 5.25
C ARG A 203 28.37 -13.04 5.57
N ALA A 204 29.65 -13.17 5.21
CA ALA A 204 30.45 -14.33 5.58
C ALA A 204 30.61 -14.42 7.10
N ASP A 205 30.75 -13.30 7.82
CA ASP A 205 30.93 -13.25 9.26
C ASP A 205 29.70 -13.79 10.00
N ILE A 206 28.48 -13.39 9.61
CA ILE A 206 27.25 -13.91 10.23
C ILE A 206 27.15 -15.42 10.02
N LEU A 207 27.33 -15.90 8.78
CA LEU A 207 27.28 -17.32 8.48
C LEU A 207 28.40 -18.08 9.21
N LEU A 208 29.60 -17.51 9.29
CA LEU A 208 30.74 -18.10 9.97
C LEU A 208 30.46 -18.26 11.47
N HIS A 209 29.87 -17.24 12.09
CA HIS A 209 29.52 -17.26 13.51
C HIS A 209 28.37 -18.21 13.84
N LEU A 210 27.48 -18.51 12.89
CA LEU A 210 26.29 -19.33 13.13
C LEU A 210 26.42 -20.78 12.67
N LEU A 211 27.17 -21.07 11.59
CA LEU A 211 27.26 -22.41 10.99
C LEU A 211 27.73 -23.47 11.98
N ASP A 212 28.73 -23.15 12.81
CA ASP A 212 29.29 -24.08 13.81
C ASP A 212 28.89 -23.72 15.24
N ASN A 213 27.93 -22.81 15.41
CA ASN A 213 27.50 -22.37 16.73
C ASN A 213 26.72 -23.48 17.46
N GLU A 214 27.09 -23.77 18.70
CA GLU A 214 26.43 -24.77 19.56
C GLU A 214 25.00 -24.36 19.97
N LYS A 215 24.73 -23.06 19.95
CA LYS A 215 23.40 -22.50 20.28
C LYS A 215 22.41 -22.65 19.12
N VAL A 216 22.88 -23.03 17.93
CA VAL A 216 22.00 -23.39 16.81
C VAL A 216 21.58 -24.85 16.97
N ASP A 217 20.27 -25.09 17.04
CA ASP A 217 19.70 -26.43 16.99
C ASP A 217 19.97 -27.06 15.60
N LYS A 218 20.95 -27.97 15.52
CA LYS A 218 21.40 -28.55 14.25
C LYS A 218 20.35 -29.43 13.59
N GLU A 219 19.49 -30.10 14.37
CA GLU A 219 18.43 -30.95 13.82
C GLU A 219 17.34 -30.09 13.17
N GLN A 220 16.90 -29.05 13.89
CA GLN A 220 15.92 -28.08 13.39
C GLN A 220 16.48 -27.33 12.17
N GLU A 221 17.75 -26.91 12.24
CA GLU A 221 18.44 -26.22 11.16
C GLU A 221 18.54 -27.10 9.90
N ALA A 222 18.91 -28.37 10.05
CA ALA A 222 18.97 -29.31 8.93
C ALA A 222 17.61 -29.47 8.26
N LYS A 223 16.54 -29.64 9.05
CA LYS A 223 15.15 -29.72 8.56
C LYS A 223 14.74 -28.44 7.80
N TYR A 224 15.10 -27.27 8.32
CA TYR A 224 14.79 -25.99 7.69
C TYR A 224 15.58 -25.77 6.40
N SER A 225 16.87 -26.11 6.42
CA SER A 225 17.77 -26.07 5.26
C SER A 225 17.30 -27.00 4.15
N GLU A 226 16.93 -28.24 4.47
CA GLU A 226 16.41 -29.19 3.51
C GLU A 226 15.12 -28.68 2.85
N HIS A 227 14.28 -27.99 3.61
CA HIS A 227 13.05 -27.42 3.06
C HIS A 227 13.33 -26.31 2.04
N ILE A 228 14.12 -25.29 2.38
CA ILE A 228 14.26 -24.06 1.57
C ILE A 228 15.50 -24.09 0.66
N VAL A 229 16.62 -24.61 1.17
CA VAL A 229 17.97 -24.44 0.61
C VAL A 229 18.39 -25.64 -0.25
N TYR A 230 17.71 -26.79 -0.17
CA TYR A 230 18.01 -27.96 -1.01
C TYR A 230 18.04 -27.59 -2.51
N PRO A 231 19.04 -28.06 -3.29
CA PRO A 231 20.06 -29.06 -2.96
C PRO A 231 21.37 -28.52 -2.37
N TYR A 232 21.43 -27.25 -1.97
CA TYR A 232 22.69 -26.63 -1.54
C TYR A 232 23.07 -27.03 -0.11
N LYS A 233 24.35 -27.37 0.10
CA LYS A 233 24.94 -27.68 1.42
C LYS A 233 26.07 -26.72 1.71
N PHE A 234 26.14 -26.26 2.95
CA PHE A 234 27.17 -25.35 3.43
C PHE A 234 28.13 -26.11 4.34
N SER A 235 29.42 -25.86 4.20
CA SER A 235 30.46 -26.36 5.09
C SER A 235 31.42 -25.23 5.45
N ASN A 236 31.90 -25.24 6.69
CA ASN A 236 32.98 -24.38 7.14
C ASN A 236 34.25 -25.22 7.28
N LEU A 237 35.29 -24.84 6.54
CA LEU A 237 36.61 -25.46 6.63
C LEU A 237 37.62 -24.37 7.02
N ASN A 238 38.03 -24.36 8.29
CA ASN A 238 39.01 -23.43 8.84
C ASN A 238 38.67 -21.95 8.57
N GLY A 239 37.42 -21.55 8.81
CA GLY A 239 36.98 -20.18 8.59
C GLY A 239 36.56 -19.86 7.16
N ASN A 240 36.70 -20.80 6.22
CA ASN A 240 36.29 -20.64 4.84
C ASN A 240 34.99 -21.39 4.58
N ILE A 241 33.93 -20.65 4.26
CA ILE A 241 32.64 -21.23 3.92
C ILE A 241 32.62 -21.65 2.46
N SER A 242 32.28 -22.90 2.22
CA SER A 242 32.07 -23.46 0.89
C SER A 242 30.64 -23.98 0.73
N VAL A 243 30.12 -23.90 -0.49
CA VAL A 243 28.76 -24.31 -0.86
C VAL A 243 28.86 -25.37 -1.95
N SER A 244 28.33 -26.56 -1.67
CA SER A 244 28.21 -27.66 -2.63
C SER A 244 26.75 -27.87 -3.03
N ASN A 245 26.53 -28.47 -4.19
CA ASN A 245 25.21 -28.87 -4.65
C ASN A 245 25.11 -30.40 -4.58
N ALA A 246 24.18 -30.92 -3.79
CA ALA A 246 23.99 -32.34 -3.55
C ALA A 246 23.59 -33.13 -4.81
N ASP A 247 22.96 -32.47 -5.79
CA ASP A 247 22.53 -33.09 -7.05
C ASP A 247 23.70 -33.20 -8.06
N THR A 248 24.80 -32.46 -7.84
CA THR A 248 25.98 -32.48 -8.71
C THR A 248 27.21 -32.90 -7.92
N GLN A 249 27.23 -34.16 -7.48
CA GLN A 249 28.27 -34.72 -6.59
C GLN A 249 29.70 -34.60 -7.17
N ASP A 250 29.85 -34.49 -8.50
CA ASP A 250 31.14 -34.41 -9.18
C ASP A 250 31.75 -32.99 -9.27
N LEU A 251 31.00 -31.95 -8.90
CA LEU A 251 31.51 -30.57 -8.96
C LEU A 251 32.14 -30.17 -7.62
N PRO A 252 33.33 -29.52 -7.64
CA PRO A 252 33.97 -29.06 -6.42
C PRO A 252 33.09 -28.01 -5.71
N PRO A 253 33.11 -27.97 -4.36
CA PRO A 253 32.45 -26.94 -3.58
C PRO A 253 32.87 -25.55 -4.06
N LYS A 254 31.89 -24.67 -4.22
CA LYS A 254 32.14 -23.28 -4.64
C LYS A 254 32.35 -22.41 -3.40
N PRO A 255 33.26 -21.43 -3.43
CA PRO A 255 33.41 -20.49 -2.33
C PRO A 255 32.14 -19.62 -2.19
N LEU A 256 31.86 -19.15 -0.97
CA LEU A 256 30.65 -18.39 -0.62
C LEU A 256 30.30 -17.26 -1.59
N TYR A 257 31.30 -16.48 -2.03
CA TYR A 257 31.11 -15.33 -2.92
C TYR A 257 30.62 -15.70 -4.34
N LYS A 258 30.67 -16.97 -4.73
CA LYS A 258 30.10 -17.49 -5.99
C LYS A 258 28.68 -18.04 -5.83
N SER A 259 28.15 -18.05 -4.61
CA SER A 259 26.81 -18.54 -4.32
C SER A 259 25.76 -17.46 -4.63
N PRO A 260 24.58 -17.83 -5.16
CA PRO A 260 23.52 -16.87 -5.40
C PRO A 260 23.04 -16.23 -4.09
N GLU A 261 22.73 -14.94 -4.12
CA GLU A 261 22.28 -14.17 -2.95
C GLU A 261 21.10 -14.84 -2.22
N GLY A 262 20.07 -15.28 -2.95
CA GLY A 262 18.90 -15.93 -2.34
C GLY A 262 19.24 -17.23 -1.58
N ILE A 263 20.30 -17.95 -1.97
CA ILE A 263 20.75 -19.15 -1.25
C ILE A 263 21.42 -18.76 0.07
N LEU A 264 22.19 -17.66 0.07
CA LEU A 264 22.84 -17.13 1.27
C LEU A 264 21.81 -16.61 2.27
N GLU A 265 20.87 -15.78 1.81
CA GLU A 265 19.78 -15.23 2.62
C GLU A 265 18.93 -16.35 3.22
N ALA A 266 18.62 -17.39 2.43
CA ALA A 266 17.86 -18.54 2.91
C ALA A 266 18.61 -19.27 4.03
N LYS A 267 19.91 -19.53 3.86
CA LYS A 267 20.72 -20.22 4.87
C LYS A 267 20.86 -19.39 6.16
N GLN A 268 21.06 -18.08 6.04
CA GLN A 268 21.10 -17.19 7.18
C GLN A 268 19.78 -17.23 7.96
N LEU A 269 18.65 -17.20 7.26
CA LEU A 269 17.32 -17.32 7.86
C LEU A 269 17.14 -18.65 8.60
N THR A 270 17.54 -19.79 8.03
CA THR A 270 17.39 -21.09 8.71
C THR A 270 18.24 -21.18 9.97
N LEU A 271 19.48 -20.69 9.94
CA LEU A 271 20.38 -20.64 11.09
C LEU A 271 19.80 -19.79 12.23
N ILE A 272 19.27 -18.61 11.92
CA ILE A 272 18.75 -17.66 12.91
C ILE A 272 17.43 -18.14 13.50
N LEU A 273 16.54 -18.72 12.69
CA LEU A 273 15.31 -19.32 13.19
C LEU A 273 15.60 -20.50 14.13
N SER A 274 16.67 -21.25 13.89
CA SER A 274 17.07 -22.42 14.69
C SER A 274 17.95 -22.07 15.91
N HIS A 275 18.28 -20.79 16.12
CA HIS A 275 19.09 -20.37 17.25
C HIS A 275 18.28 -20.39 18.56
N LYS A 276 18.74 -21.11 19.57
CA LYS A 276 17.98 -21.39 20.81
C LYS A 276 17.72 -20.17 21.67
N GLU A 277 18.63 -19.18 21.67
CA GLU A 277 18.51 -18.01 22.55
C GLU A 277 17.65 -16.88 21.96
N PHE A 278 17.47 -16.85 20.63
CA PHE A 278 16.72 -15.75 20.01
C PHE A 278 15.22 -15.94 20.24
N SER A 279 14.63 -15.05 21.02
CA SER A 279 13.20 -15.04 21.35
C SER A 279 12.45 -14.00 20.51
N THR A 280 13.14 -13.00 19.98
CA THR A 280 12.59 -12.00 19.06
C THR A 280 13.50 -11.83 17.87
N ILE A 281 12.96 -12.04 16.67
CA ILE A 281 13.72 -12.04 15.43
C ILE A 281 13.05 -11.09 14.45
N CYS A 282 13.78 -10.10 13.96
CA CYS A 282 13.29 -9.16 12.96
C CYS A 282 14.03 -9.39 11.64
N PHE A 283 13.30 -9.64 10.57
CA PHE A 283 13.84 -9.72 9.22
C PHE A 283 13.28 -8.58 8.38
N GLU A 284 14.14 -7.82 7.71
CA GLU A 284 13.73 -6.89 6.67
C GLU A 284 14.12 -7.44 5.29
N GLU A 285 13.11 -7.61 4.44
CA GLU A 285 13.20 -8.20 3.09
C GLU A 285 13.94 -9.55 3.03
N PRO A 286 13.58 -10.55 3.88
CA PRO A 286 14.25 -11.85 3.87
C PRO A 286 14.04 -12.63 2.57
N ASP A 287 13.09 -12.22 1.72
CA ASP A 287 12.82 -12.82 0.42
C ASP A 287 13.74 -12.32 -0.70
N ARG A 288 14.63 -11.36 -0.40
CA ARG A 288 15.51 -10.74 -1.39
C ARG A 288 16.43 -11.76 -2.08
N GLY A 289 16.50 -11.68 -3.41
CA GLY A 289 17.35 -12.55 -4.23
C GLY A 289 16.90 -14.02 -4.30
N MET A 290 15.83 -14.41 -3.60
CA MET A 290 15.27 -15.76 -3.64
C MET A 290 14.42 -15.98 -4.88
N HIS A 291 14.44 -17.20 -5.40
CA HIS A 291 13.52 -17.61 -6.45
C HIS A 291 12.07 -17.66 -5.91
N PRO A 292 11.03 -17.32 -6.69
CA PRO A 292 9.63 -17.35 -6.21
C PRO A 292 9.20 -18.66 -5.54
N HIS A 293 9.75 -19.80 -6.00
CA HIS A 293 9.51 -21.10 -5.35
C HIS A 293 10.10 -21.16 -3.93
N MET A 294 11.32 -20.65 -3.72
CA MET A 294 11.95 -20.59 -2.39
C MET A 294 11.19 -19.66 -1.45
N ILE A 295 10.68 -18.53 -1.95
CA ILE A 295 9.87 -17.59 -1.15
C ILE A 295 8.61 -18.28 -0.61
N LYS A 296 7.94 -19.10 -1.44
CA LYS A 296 6.79 -19.91 -1.00
C LYS A 296 7.18 -20.93 0.08
N LYS A 297 8.30 -21.63 -0.09
CA LYS A 297 8.80 -22.57 0.93
C LYS A 297 9.18 -21.86 2.22
N MET A 298 9.84 -20.70 2.13
CA MET A 298 10.18 -19.86 3.26
C MET A 298 8.92 -19.44 4.02
N ARG A 299 7.88 -18.97 3.32
CA ARG A 299 6.57 -18.66 3.90
C ARG A 299 5.97 -19.82 4.68
N ASP A 300 5.93 -21.00 4.07
CA ASP A 300 5.34 -22.18 4.69
C ASP A 300 6.15 -22.62 5.93
N LEU A 301 7.48 -22.46 5.90
CA LEU A 301 8.36 -22.70 7.04
C LEU A 301 8.08 -21.75 8.20
N ILE A 302 8.11 -20.44 7.97
CA ILE A 302 7.95 -19.40 9.01
C ILE A 302 6.55 -19.41 9.63
N LEU A 303 5.51 -19.77 8.87
CA LEU A 303 4.14 -19.80 9.37
C LEU A 303 3.84 -21.03 10.22
N ARG A 304 4.49 -22.18 9.94
CA ARG A 304 4.14 -23.46 10.57
C ARG A 304 5.10 -23.92 11.66
N HIS A 305 6.38 -23.53 11.58
CA HIS A 305 7.42 -24.19 12.37
C HIS A 305 8.07 -23.29 13.43
N VAL A 306 7.72 -22.01 13.47
CA VAL A 306 8.27 -21.05 14.43
C VAL A 306 7.41 -21.06 15.69
N ILE A 307 7.92 -21.69 16.75
CA ILE A 307 7.28 -21.82 18.07
C ILE A 307 8.21 -21.20 19.13
N GLY A 308 7.66 -20.57 20.16
CA GLY A 308 8.44 -19.99 21.27
C GLY A 308 9.21 -18.72 20.90
N LYS A 309 8.88 -18.10 19.77
CA LYS A 309 9.57 -16.91 19.23
C LYS A 309 8.53 -15.91 18.71
N THR A 310 8.83 -14.63 18.81
CA THR A 310 8.13 -13.58 18.05
C THR A 310 8.99 -13.21 16.84
N VAL A 311 8.54 -13.51 15.63
CA VAL A 311 9.25 -13.17 14.39
C VAL A 311 8.52 -12.02 13.71
N LEU A 312 9.22 -10.92 13.43
CA LEU A 312 8.71 -9.77 12.68
C LEU A 312 9.33 -9.79 11.29
N ILE A 313 8.50 -9.89 10.25
CA ILE A 313 8.97 -9.86 8.86
C ILE A 313 8.46 -8.60 8.19
N ILE A 314 9.39 -7.74 7.80
CA ILE A 314 9.12 -6.62 6.92
C ILE A 314 9.34 -7.07 5.49
N THR A 315 8.33 -6.89 4.65
CA THR A 315 8.44 -7.24 3.24
C THR A 315 7.53 -6.38 2.37
N HIS A 316 7.93 -6.27 1.10
CA HIS A 316 7.15 -5.69 0.03
C HIS A 316 6.50 -6.75 -0.86
N ASN A 317 6.69 -8.02 -0.55
CA ASN A 317 6.31 -9.14 -1.40
C ASN A 317 4.96 -9.73 -1.01
N PRO A 318 3.92 -9.59 -1.86
CA PRO A 318 2.59 -10.13 -1.58
C PRO A 318 2.55 -11.66 -1.42
N SER A 319 3.50 -12.37 -2.02
CA SER A 319 3.51 -13.85 -2.01
C SER A 319 3.74 -14.45 -0.61
N LEU A 320 4.31 -13.67 0.31
CA LEU A 320 4.49 -14.04 1.72
C LEU A 320 3.19 -13.93 2.53
N ILE A 321 2.18 -13.24 2.01
CA ILE A 321 0.92 -13.01 2.71
C ILE A 321 -0.14 -13.97 2.17
N ASP A 322 -0.50 -14.96 2.98
CA ASP A 322 -1.63 -15.86 2.74
C ASP A 322 -2.75 -15.63 3.78
N LYS A 323 -3.80 -16.45 3.70
CA LYS A 323 -4.95 -16.37 4.62
C LYS A 323 -4.54 -16.46 6.10
N TRP A 324 -3.55 -17.30 6.42
CA TRP A 324 -3.09 -17.52 7.79
C TRP A 324 -2.24 -16.34 8.27
N ALA A 325 -1.35 -15.84 7.41
CA ALA A 325 -0.51 -14.67 7.66
C ALA A 325 -1.33 -13.38 7.87
N MET A 326 -2.45 -13.21 7.15
CA MET A 326 -3.24 -11.97 7.19
C MET A 326 -3.67 -11.56 8.60
N SER A 327 -4.10 -12.51 9.43
CA SER A 327 -4.50 -12.21 10.82
C SER A 327 -3.37 -11.62 11.68
N ARG A 328 -2.12 -11.85 11.27
CA ARG A 328 -0.87 -11.38 11.91
C ARG A 328 -0.13 -10.35 11.07
N THR A 329 -0.82 -9.74 10.11
CA THR A 329 -0.25 -8.75 9.20
C THR A 329 -0.63 -7.34 9.63
N PHE A 330 0.34 -6.44 9.57
CA PHE A 330 0.20 -5.01 9.76
C PHE A 330 0.56 -4.32 8.45
N VAL A 331 -0.22 -3.31 8.06
CA VAL A 331 0.04 -2.52 6.86
C VAL A 331 0.49 -1.13 7.26
N SER A 332 1.70 -0.80 6.84
CA SER A 332 2.31 0.52 6.92
C SER A 332 1.85 1.34 5.72
N SER A 333 1.18 2.45 6.00
CA SER A 333 0.67 3.38 4.99
C SER A 333 1.28 4.76 5.19
N LYS A 334 1.50 5.46 4.08
CA LYS A 334 1.90 6.86 4.06
C LYS A 334 0.72 7.68 3.57
N SER A 335 0.35 8.71 4.32
CA SER A 335 -0.64 9.72 3.95
C SER A 335 -0.01 11.10 4.00
N ILE A 336 -0.66 12.08 3.36
CA ILE A 336 -0.27 13.49 3.43
C ILE A 336 -1.42 14.25 4.09
N LEU A 337 -1.22 14.70 5.32
CA LEU A 337 -2.19 15.50 6.07
C LEU A 337 -1.62 16.91 6.22
N ASN A 338 -2.34 17.93 5.72
CA ASN A 338 -1.91 19.34 5.80
C ASN A 338 -0.45 19.55 5.32
N GLU A 339 -0.11 19.01 4.14
CA GLU A 339 1.24 19.07 3.55
C GLU A 339 2.34 18.34 4.35
N THR A 340 1.97 17.70 5.47
CA THR A 340 2.87 16.93 6.32
C THR A 340 2.73 15.44 6.01
N ILE A 341 3.86 14.77 5.81
CA ILE A 341 3.89 13.32 5.63
C ILE A 341 3.58 12.66 6.97
N CYS A 342 2.56 11.81 6.98
CA CYS A 342 2.15 11.02 8.13
C CYS A 342 2.26 9.54 7.81
N HIS A 343 2.88 8.76 8.70
CA HIS A 343 2.92 7.32 8.66
C HIS A 343 1.90 6.74 9.64
N SER A 344 1.29 5.63 9.25
CA SER A 344 0.40 4.86 10.11
C SER A 344 0.63 3.37 9.88
N ILE A 345 0.42 2.57 10.92
CA ILE A 345 0.48 1.11 10.83
C ILE A 345 -0.81 0.53 11.40
N CYS A 346 -1.56 -0.18 10.56
CA CYS A 346 -2.85 -0.76 10.93
C CYS A 346 -2.80 -2.29 10.84
N LYS A 347 -3.29 -3.00 11.85
CA LYS A 347 -3.48 -4.46 11.78
C LYS A 347 -4.56 -4.77 10.76
N VAL A 348 -4.34 -5.79 9.92
CA VAL A 348 -5.34 -6.24 8.94
C VAL A 348 -6.58 -6.77 9.70
N PRO A 349 -7.78 -6.23 9.43
CA PRO A 349 -9.00 -6.66 10.09
C PRO A 349 -9.32 -8.13 9.82
N THR A 350 -9.78 -8.86 10.83
CA THR A 350 -10.19 -10.27 10.68
C THR A 350 -11.31 -10.46 9.66
N GLY A 351 -12.19 -9.46 9.51
CA GLY A 351 -13.22 -9.45 8.47
C GLY A 351 -12.66 -9.48 7.04
N TYR A 352 -11.46 -8.95 6.84
CA TYR A 352 -10.78 -8.96 5.54
C TYR A 352 -10.27 -10.34 5.14
N VAL A 353 -9.84 -11.16 6.12
CA VAL A 353 -9.37 -12.52 5.88
C VAL A 353 -10.42 -13.34 5.13
N LYS A 354 -11.71 -13.13 5.45
CA LYS A 354 -12.84 -13.76 4.77
C LYS A 354 -13.04 -13.26 3.34
N LEU A 355 -12.70 -12.00 3.04
CA LEU A 355 -12.77 -11.44 1.68
C LEU A 355 -11.68 -12.00 0.76
N CYS A 356 -10.58 -12.46 1.34
CA CYS A 356 -9.49 -13.10 0.61
C CYS A 356 -9.71 -14.61 0.38
N GLU A 357 -10.88 -15.15 0.72
CA GLU A 357 -11.25 -16.53 0.40
C GLU A 357 -11.80 -16.61 -1.03
N GLY A 358 -11.17 -17.42 -1.89
CA GLY A 358 -11.64 -17.72 -3.26
C GLY A 358 -10.70 -17.25 -4.39
N GLU A 359 -11.22 -17.30 -5.63
CA GLU A 359 -10.46 -17.05 -6.87
C GLU A 359 -9.85 -15.64 -6.96
N LYS A 360 -10.39 -14.65 -6.23
CA LYS A 360 -9.92 -13.26 -6.23
C LYS A 360 -8.91 -12.94 -5.11
N SER A 361 -8.41 -13.95 -4.40
CA SER A 361 -7.51 -13.77 -3.24
C SER A 361 -6.25 -12.96 -3.57
N GLU A 362 -5.66 -13.14 -4.75
CA GLU A 362 -4.43 -12.46 -5.15
C GLU A 362 -4.66 -10.97 -5.47
N GLU A 363 -5.78 -10.64 -6.12
CA GLU A 363 -6.17 -9.25 -6.35
C GLU A 363 -6.38 -8.50 -5.04
N MET A 364 -6.96 -9.18 -4.05
CA MET A 364 -7.17 -8.62 -2.72
C MET A 364 -5.84 -8.40 -2.00
N LYS A 365 -4.91 -9.38 -2.00
CA LYS A 365 -3.60 -9.19 -1.34
C LYS A 365 -2.87 -7.95 -1.83
N ASN A 366 -2.89 -7.70 -3.13
CA ASN A 366 -2.22 -6.54 -3.72
C ASN A 366 -2.77 -5.21 -3.17
N LEU A 367 -4.04 -5.17 -2.77
CA LEU A 367 -4.67 -4.01 -2.15
C LEU A 367 -3.97 -3.57 -0.86
N LEU A 368 -3.36 -4.50 -0.12
CA LEU A 368 -2.62 -4.20 1.11
C LEU A 368 -1.37 -3.35 0.81
N PHE A 369 -0.77 -3.55 -0.38
CA PHE A 369 0.44 -2.88 -0.81
C PHE A 369 0.16 -1.55 -1.54
N SER A 370 -1.06 -1.37 -2.04
CA SER A 370 -1.48 -0.16 -2.74
C SER A 370 -1.54 1.05 -1.79
N SER A 371 -0.97 2.19 -2.21
CA SER A 371 -1.03 3.44 -1.45
C SER A 371 -2.36 4.18 -1.70
N ARG A 372 -2.81 4.15 -2.96
CA ARG A 372 -4.06 4.73 -3.44
C ARG A 372 -4.84 3.69 -4.21
N ILE A 373 -6.16 3.74 -4.10
CA ILE A 373 -7.02 2.78 -4.76
C ILE A 373 -8.12 3.52 -5.51
N LEU A 374 -8.25 3.27 -6.80
CA LEU A 374 -9.40 3.70 -7.60
C LEU A 374 -10.32 2.50 -7.81
N PHE A 375 -11.43 2.50 -7.09
CA PHE A 375 -12.51 1.55 -7.33
C PHE A 375 -13.33 1.98 -8.53
N VAL A 376 -13.63 1.04 -9.42
CA VAL A 376 -14.49 1.22 -10.59
C VAL A 376 -15.61 0.18 -10.56
N GLU A 377 -16.73 0.42 -11.23
CA GLU A 377 -17.90 -0.45 -11.13
C GLU A 377 -17.68 -1.83 -11.77
N GLY A 378 -17.17 -1.88 -13.01
CA GLY A 378 -17.06 -3.10 -13.79
C GLY A 378 -15.65 -3.42 -14.29
N LYS A 379 -15.52 -4.61 -14.89
CA LYS A 379 -14.29 -5.03 -15.59
C LYS A 379 -13.94 -4.08 -16.73
N THR A 380 -14.95 -3.62 -17.47
CA THR A 380 -14.83 -2.67 -18.58
C THR A 380 -14.21 -1.35 -18.11
N ASP A 381 -14.74 -0.78 -17.02
CA ASP A 381 -14.24 0.47 -16.46
C ASP A 381 -12.81 0.35 -15.98
N LYS A 382 -12.43 -0.82 -15.44
CA LYS A 382 -11.06 -1.10 -15.01
C LYS A 382 -10.12 -1.05 -16.20
N ILE A 383 -10.42 -1.81 -17.25
CA ILE A 383 -9.61 -1.89 -18.47
C ILE A 383 -9.39 -0.50 -19.07
N ILE A 384 -10.47 0.28 -19.17
CA ILE A 384 -10.42 1.60 -19.79
C ILE A 384 -9.71 2.62 -18.90
N SER A 385 -9.95 2.60 -17.59
CA SER A 385 -9.24 3.47 -16.66
C SER A 385 -7.74 3.17 -16.65
N GLU A 386 -7.34 1.90 -16.68
CA GLU A 386 -5.93 1.49 -16.80
C GLU A 386 -5.29 1.98 -18.09
N ALA A 387 -6.02 1.92 -19.21
CA ALA A 387 -5.55 2.43 -20.49
C ALA A 387 -5.40 3.95 -20.51
N ILE A 388 -6.39 4.68 -19.96
CA ILE A 388 -6.30 6.13 -19.78
C ILE A 388 -5.08 6.47 -18.93
N PHE A 389 -4.87 5.78 -17.80
CA PHE A 389 -3.70 6.00 -16.95
C PHE A 389 -2.41 5.76 -17.70
N ARG A 390 -2.31 4.65 -18.46
CA ARG A 390 -1.12 4.33 -19.25
C ARG A 390 -0.80 5.42 -20.26
N LEU A 391 -1.79 5.89 -21.02
CA LEU A 391 -1.59 6.96 -22.00
C LEU A 391 -1.17 8.27 -21.34
N LEU A 392 -1.81 8.66 -20.24
CA LEU A 392 -1.43 9.87 -19.51
C LEU A 392 -0.01 9.78 -18.91
N ILE A 393 0.48 8.57 -18.58
CA ILE A 393 1.82 8.35 -18.01
C ILE A 393 2.91 8.21 -19.07
N HIS A 394 2.60 7.65 -20.25
CA HIS A 394 3.63 7.24 -21.22
C HIS A 394 3.55 7.95 -22.59
N ASP A 395 2.46 8.63 -22.92
CA ASP A 395 2.35 9.35 -24.19
C ASP A 395 2.78 10.82 -24.02
N ASP A 396 3.98 11.15 -24.49
CA ASP A 396 4.56 12.49 -24.39
C ASP A 396 3.66 13.55 -25.07
N LYS A 397 2.99 13.23 -26.17
CA LYS A 397 2.11 14.18 -26.87
C LYS A 397 0.88 14.50 -26.04
N ILE A 398 0.28 13.48 -25.43
CA ILE A 398 -0.87 13.66 -24.54
C ILE A 398 -0.45 14.43 -23.28
N GLN A 399 0.75 14.17 -22.75
CA GLN A 399 1.27 14.90 -21.60
C GLN A 399 1.47 16.39 -21.86
N GLU A 400 2.03 16.73 -23.02
CA GLU A 400 2.22 18.11 -23.47
C GLU A 400 0.87 18.81 -23.74
N ASP A 401 -0.04 18.15 -24.46
CA ASP A 401 -1.38 18.69 -24.77
C ASP A 401 -2.22 18.92 -23.51
N LYS A 402 -2.18 17.98 -22.55
CA LYS A 402 -2.97 18.07 -21.31
C LYS A 402 -2.28 18.80 -20.18
N ARG A 403 -1.03 19.24 -20.34
CA ARG A 403 -0.23 19.91 -19.30
C ARG A 403 -0.26 19.15 -17.97
N ILE A 404 -0.07 17.84 -18.03
CA ILE A 404 -0.16 16.98 -16.84
C ILE A 404 0.94 17.36 -15.85
N SER A 405 0.53 17.89 -14.70
CA SER A 405 1.44 18.27 -13.62
C SER A 405 2.17 17.06 -13.04
N THR A 406 3.32 17.31 -12.41
CA THR A 406 4.09 16.29 -11.69
C THR A 406 3.25 15.59 -10.60
N GLU A 407 2.36 16.33 -9.93
CA GLU A 407 1.46 15.78 -8.92
C GLU A 407 0.44 14.79 -9.51
N GLN A 408 -0.15 15.12 -10.67
CA GLN A 408 -1.03 14.20 -11.40
C GLN A 408 -0.28 12.94 -11.84
N LYS A 409 0.95 13.07 -12.34
CA LYS A 409 1.77 11.90 -12.70
C LYS A 409 2.02 10.99 -11.49
N HIS A 410 2.38 11.57 -10.34
CA HIS A 410 2.52 10.80 -9.10
C HIS A 410 1.20 10.16 -8.66
N PHE A 411 0.07 10.85 -8.84
CA PHE A 411 -1.24 10.27 -8.58
C PHE A 411 -1.50 9.03 -9.42
N LEU A 412 -1.34 9.14 -10.74
CA LEU A 412 -1.61 8.06 -11.67
C LEU A 412 -0.68 6.85 -11.42
N LEU A 413 0.62 7.10 -11.18
CA LEU A 413 1.61 6.04 -10.89
C LEU A 413 1.39 5.32 -9.56
N ALA A 414 0.83 6.00 -8.56
CA ALA A 414 0.66 5.45 -7.21
C ALA A 414 -0.72 4.80 -6.97
N THR A 415 -1.62 4.86 -7.95
CA THR A 415 -3.02 4.43 -7.81
C THR A 415 -3.25 3.08 -8.47
N ASP A 416 -3.75 2.14 -7.68
CA ASP A 416 -4.16 0.80 -8.12
C ASP A 416 -5.65 0.79 -8.49
N ILE A 417 -5.98 0.30 -9.68
CA ILE A 417 -7.36 0.33 -10.20
C ILE A 417 -8.04 -1.02 -9.99
N ARG A 418 -9.21 -1.01 -9.34
CA ARG A 418 -9.89 -2.24 -8.89
C ARG A 418 -11.37 -2.21 -9.21
N GLN A 419 -11.87 -3.30 -9.78
CA GLN A 419 -13.31 -3.47 -10.01
C GLN A 419 -14.06 -3.80 -8.71
N LEU A 420 -15.19 -3.14 -8.48
CA LEU A 420 -16.15 -3.45 -7.43
C LEU A 420 -17.15 -4.45 -8.00
N SER A 421 -16.98 -5.73 -7.70
CA SER A 421 -17.90 -6.78 -8.20
C SER A 421 -19.28 -6.73 -7.53
N GLY A 422 -20.02 -5.62 -7.68
CA GLY A 422 -21.33 -5.35 -7.11
C GLY A 422 -21.33 -4.40 -5.89
N ALA A 423 -22.48 -3.75 -5.63
CA ALA A 423 -22.66 -2.75 -4.58
C ALA A 423 -22.34 -3.26 -3.15
N ASN A 424 -22.70 -4.50 -2.84
CA ASN A 424 -22.41 -5.13 -1.54
C ASN A 424 -20.90 -5.26 -1.28
N ASN A 425 -20.12 -5.52 -2.33
CA ASN A 425 -18.66 -5.54 -2.24
C ASN A 425 -18.08 -4.13 -2.11
N GLY A 426 -18.72 -3.13 -2.72
CA GLY A 426 -18.41 -1.71 -2.56
C GLY A 426 -18.31 -1.30 -1.10
N ASN A 427 -19.40 -1.45 -0.33
CA ASN A 427 -19.43 -1.03 1.07
C ASN A 427 -18.43 -1.79 1.95
N ARG A 428 -18.27 -3.10 1.72
CA ARG A 428 -17.27 -3.91 2.42
C ARG A 428 -15.86 -3.40 2.16
N MET A 429 -15.56 -3.05 0.91
CA MET A 429 -14.25 -2.58 0.52
C MET A 429 -13.96 -1.16 1.01
N LYS A 430 -14.95 -0.26 0.95
CA LYS A 430 -14.87 1.07 1.55
C LYS A 430 -14.52 0.98 3.04
N ASN A 431 -15.27 0.17 3.79
CA ASN A 431 -15.04 -0.04 5.21
C ASN A 431 -13.65 -0.61 5.50
N PHE A 432 -13.21 -1.56 4.67
CA PHE A 432 -11.87 -2.11 4.78
C PHE A 432 -10.80 -1.02 4.59
N CYS A 433 -10.79 -0.28 3.49
CA CYS A 433 -9.71 0.68 3.29
C CYS A 433 -9.82 1.91 4.20
N LYS A 434 -11.01 2.23 4.74
CA LYS A 434 -11.17 3.17 5.86
C LYS A 434 -10.44 2.68 7.11
N GLN A 435 -10.63 1.42 7.50
CA GLN A 435 -9.92 0.81 8.62
C GLN A 435 -8.40 0.76 8.40
N MET A 436 -7.96 0.59 7.15
CA MET A 436 -6.55 0.59 6.77
C MET A 436 -5.96 1.98 6.50
N LYS A 437 -6.72 3.06 6.73
CA LYS A 437 -6.33 4.44 6.45
C LYS A 437 -5.75 4.63 5.04
N LYS A 438 -6.36 4.01 4.03
CA LYS A 438 -5.95 4.14 2.61
C LYS A 438 -6.72 5.26 1.94
N GLU A 439 -6.09 5.95 1.00
CA GLU A 439 -6.75 6.92 0.13
C GLU A 439 -7.58 6.15 -0.93
N ILE A 440 -8.90 6.36 -0.91
CA ILE A 440 -9.84 5.67 -1.79
C ILE A 440 -10.53 6.66 -2.70
N TYR A 441 -10.57 6.32 -3.97
CA TYR A 441 -11.33 6.99 -5.01
C TYR A 441 -12.33 6.00 -5.57
N ILE A 442 -13.54 6.46 -5.86
CA ILE A 442 -14.57 5.59 -6.42
C ILE A 442 -15.16 6.24 -7.66
N LEU A 443 -15.21 5.45 -8.72
CA LEU A 443 -15.76 5.76 -10.02
C LEU A 443 -17.03 4.93 -10.20
N TYR A 444 -18.19 5.60 -10.12
CA TYR A 444 -19.47 4.99 -10.42
C TYR A 444 -20.10 5.62 -11.65
N ASP A 445 -20.88 4.82 -12.37
CA ASP A 445 -21.83 5.35 -13.32
C ASP A 445 -22.91 6.16 -12.58
N ALA A 446 -23.45 7.22 -13.19
CA ALA A 446 -24.44 8.07 -12.52
C ALA A 446 -25.78 7.36 -12.24
N ASP A 447 -26.07 6.23 -12.91
CA ASP A 447 -27.28 5.46 -12.67
C ASP A 447 -27.25 4.74 -11.31
N MET A 448 -26.05 4.46 -10.76
CA MET A 448 -25.87 3.95 -9.39
C MET A 448 -26.48 4.90 -8.34
N LYS A 449 -26.45 6.22 -8.54
CA LYS A 449 -27.10 7.20 -7.64
C LYS A 449 -28.59 6.94 -7.45
N LYS A 450 -29.26 6.37 -8.47
CA LYS A 450 -30.70 6.11 -8.43
C LYS A 450 -31.06 4.83 -7.67
N LYS A 451 -30.11 3.89 -7.55
CA LYS A 451 -30.32 2.61 -6.85
C LYS A 451 -30.04 2.75 -5.35
N THR A 452 -29.10 3.60 -4.98
CA THR A 452 -28.83 3.97 -3.58
C THR A 452 -29.74 5.12 -3.16
N ASN A 453 -31.03 4.86 -2.93
CA ASN A 453 -31.95 5.81 -2.28
C ASN A 453 -31.59 6.07 -0.78
N GLN A 454 -30.37 5.76 -0.35
CA GLN A 454 -29.86 6.13 0.96
C GLN A 454 -29.18 7.49 0.84
N SER A 455 -29.89 8.51 1.32
CA SER A 455 -29.50 9.91 1.46
C SER A 455 -28.41 10.17 2.50
N THR A 456 -27.57 9.18 2.82
CA THR A 456 -26.38 9.45 3.62
C THR A 456 -25.30 9.90 2.66
N GLU A 457 -25.02 11.19 2.68
CA GLU A 457 -23.70 11.69 2.31
C GLU A 457 -22.69 10.76 2.99
N ASP A 458 -22.03 9.90 2.20
CA ASP A 458 -20.92 9.07 2.65
C ASP A 458 -19.76 10.04 2.96
N GLU A 459 -19.85 10.79 4.08
CA GLU A 459 -18.87 11.80 4.52
C GLU A 459 -17.45 11.23 4.64
N ASP A 460 -17.37 9.91 4.69
CA ASP A 460 -16.18 9.10 4.90
C ASP A 460 -15.48 8.61 3.62
N VAL A 461 -16.08 8.71 2.43
CA VAL A 461 -15.34 8.42 1.18
C VAL A 461 -14.63 9.70 0.78
N GLU A 462 -13.30 9.67 0.80
CA GLU A 462 -12.47 10.85 0.57
C GLU A 462 -12.85 11.56 -0.72
N TYR A 463 -13.13 10.79 -1.80
CA TYR A 463 -13.67 11.31 -3.04
C TYR A 463 -14.51 10.27 -3.80
N THR A 464 -15.79 10.58 -4.05
CA THR A 464 -16.65 9.80 -4.97
C THR A 464 -16.89 10.62 -6.23
N PHE A 465 -16.51 10.07 -7.39
CA PHE A 465 -16.75 10.69 -8.69
C PHE A 465 -17.85 9.93 -9.42
N TYR A 466 -18.83 10.69 -9.92
CA TYR A 466 -19.95 10.14 -10.67
C TYR A 466 -19.84 10.55 -12.12
N TRP A 467 -19.87 9.55 -12.97
CA TRP A 467 -19.87 9.69 -14.42
C TRP A 467 -21.28 10.07 -14.88
N LYS A 468 -21.50 11.29 -15.39
CA LYS A 468 -22.85 11.84 -15.73
C LYS A 468 -23.63 10.91 -16.71
N ASN A 469 -24.88 10.58 -16.38
CA ASN A 469 -25.73 9.54 -17.02
C ASN A 469 -25.31 9.06 -18.42
N GLY A 470 -24.91 7.79 -18.47
CA GLY A 470 -24.60 7.04 -19.68
C GLY A 470 -23.60 5.96 -19.35
N ASP A 471 -23.99 4.70 -19.53
CA ASP A 471 -23.11 3.52 -19.60
C ASP A 471 -21.84 3.91 -20.37
N LEU A 472 -20.66 3.45 -19.98
CA LEU A 472 -19.41 3.76 -20.69
C LEU A 472 -19.52 3.48 -22.21
N GLU A 473 -20.42 2.55 -22.55
CA GLU A 473 -20.94 2.24 -23.88
C GLU A 473 -21.69 3.40 -24.57
N GLN A 474 -22.61 4.10 -23.88
CA GLN A 474 -23.24 5.32 -24.39
C GLN A 474 -22.21 6.42 -24.60
N ARG A 475 -21.15 6.50 -23.79
CA ARG A 475 -20.11 7.52 -23.96
C ARG A 475 -19.19 7.22 -25.11
N PHE A 476 -18.90 5.94 -25.33
CA PHE A 476 -18.19 5.52 -26.53
C PHE A 476 -18.99 5.89 -27.78
N ILE A 477 -20.31 5.68 -27.73
CA ILE A 477 -21.24 6.15 -28.76
C ILE A 477 -21.26 7.68 -28.82
N ASP A 478 -21.30 8.41 -27.72
CA ASP A 478 -21.33 9.88 -27.69
C ASP A 478 -20.01 10.48 -28.20
N ILE A 479 -18.88 9.81 -27.95
CA ILE A 479 -17.58 10.16 -28.52
C ILE A 479 -17.62 9.87 -30.01
N LEU A 480 -18.03 8.69 -30.46
CA LEU A 480 -18.20 8.40 -31.90
C LEU A 480 -19.21 9.34 -32.59
N ASP A 481 -20.23 9.80 -31.86
CA ASP A 481 -21.32 10.65 -32.33
C ASP A 481 -20.93 12.13 -32.41
N ASN A 482 -19.96 12.57 -31.60
CA ASN A 482 -19.49 13.96 -31.52
C ASN A 482 -18.03 14.13 -31.99
N CYS A 483 -17.32 13.04 -32.27
CA CYS A 483 -15.97 13.05 -32.79
C CYS A 483 -16.06 13.29 -34.30
N ASN A 484 -15.77 14.52 -34.71
CA ASN A 484 -15.56 14.86 -36.11
C ASN A 484 -14.21 14.34 -36.65
N ASP A 485 -13.41 13.70 -35.79
CA ASP A 485 -12.13 13.12 -36.17
C ASP A 485 -12.36 11.76 -36.82
N THR A 486 -12.29 11.73 -38.15
CA THR A 486 -12.43 10.51 -38.93
C THR A 486 -11.42 9.46 -38.55
N THR A 487 -10.25 9.82 -38.01
CA THR A 487 -9.23 8.84 -37.61
C THR A 487 -9.65 7.97 -36.42
N VAL A 488 -10.40 8.52 -35.45
CA VAL A 488 -10.94 7.73 -34.33
C VAL A 488 -12.03 6.79 -34.82
N ILE A 489 -12.94 7.28 -35.66
CA ILE A 489 -14.03 6.48 -36.24
C ILE A 489 -13.45 5.36 -37.11
N ASP A 490 -12.45 5.67 -37.94
CA ASP A 490 -11.80 4.71 -38.83
C ASP A 490 -11.00 3.69 -38.03
N ALA A 491 -10.30 4.11 -36.97
CA ALA A 491 -9.57 3.20 -36.10
C ALA A 491 -10.53 2.26 -35.35
N VAL A 492 -11.63 2.77 -34.77
CA VAL A 492 -12.66 1.93 -34.16
C VAL A 492 -13.28 0.97 -35.17
N THR A 493 -13.54 1.43 -36.39
CA THR A 493 -14.08 0.59 -37.47
C THR A 493 -13.08 -0.49 -37.92
N GLU A 494 -11.79 -0.16 -37.98
CA GLU A 494 -10.68 -1.07 -38.29
C GLU A 494 -10.50 -2.14 -37.21
N ILE A 495 -10.67 -1.78 -35.93
CA ILE A 495 -10.69 -2.69 -34.77
C ILE A 495 -11.81 -3.71 -34.94
N PHE A 496 -13.04 -3.25 -35.21
CA PHE A 496 -14.19 -4.13 -35.47
C PHE A 496 -13.94 -5.04 -36.68
N ARG A 497 -13.26 -4.54 -37.71
CA ARG A 497 -12.94 -5.30 -38.93
C ARG A 497 -11.89 -6.39 -38.69
N LYS A 498 -10.84 -6.13 -37.89
CA LYS A 498 -9.70 -7.06 -37.68
C LYS A 498 -10.04 -8.27 -36.81
N LYS A 499 -10.99 -8.16 -35.89
CA LYS A 499 -11.21 -9.17 -34.85
C LYS A 499 -12.27 -10.22 -35.09
N THR A 500 -13.02 -10.08 -36.17
CA THR A 500 -14.21 -10.91 -36.40
C THR A 500 -14.24 -11.42 -37.82
N GLU A 501 -13.30 -12.31 -38.16
CA GLU A 501 -13.53 -13.25 -39.26
C GLU A 501 -14.70 -14.22 -38.93
N THR A 502 -15.05 -14.39 -37.66
CA THR A 502 -16.07 -15.34 -37.17
C THR A 502 -17.49 -14.77 -37.03
N ASP A 503 -17.71 -13.45 -37.04
CA ASP A 503 -19.06 -12.86 -36.94
C ASP A 503 -19.27 -11.66 -37.88
N LYS A 504 -19.02 -11.90 -39.17
CA LYS A 504 -19.19 -10.93 -40.27
C LYS A 504 -20.58 -10.27 -40.28
N LYS A 505 -21.62 -11.02 -39.88
CA LYS A 505 -23.00 -10.53 -39.81
C LYS A 505 -23.19 -9.42 -38.76
N SER A 506 -22.56 -9.54 -37.59
CA SER A 506 -22.66 -8.51 -36.55
C SER A 506 -21.95 -7.20 -36.95
N ILE A 507 -20.85 -7.27 -37.71
CA ILE A 507 -20.16 -6.09 -38.24
C ILE A 507 -20.96 -5.42 -39.35
N GLU A 508 -21.44 -6.17 -40.34
CA GLU A 508 -22.28 -5.62 -41.42
C GLU A 508 -23.50 -4.91 -40.82
N LYS A 509 -24.11 -5.54 -39.82
CA LYS A 509 -25.22 -4.95 -39.07
C LYS A 509 -24.81 -3.67 -38.32
N TYR A 510 -23.65 -3.63 -37.67
CA TYR A 510 -23.12 -2.42 -37.00
C TYR A 510 -22.85 -1.29 -37.99
N LEU A 511 -22.21 -1.58 -39.12
CA LEU A 511 -21.90 -0.60 -40.17
C LEU A 511 -23.18 -0.06 -40.81
N ASP A 512 -24.17 -0.91 -41.04
CA ASP A 512 -25.49 -0.49 -41.52
C ASP A 512 -26.21 0.38 -40.50
N TYR A 513 -26.14 0.03 -39.21
CA TYR A 513 -26.68 0.87 -38.14
C TYR A 513 -25.95 2.21 -38.03
N GLN A 514 -24.63 2.27 -38.20
CA GLN A 514 -23.90 3.55 -38.23
C GLN A 514 -24.31 4.42 -39.42
N LYS A 515 -24.47 3.83 -40.62
CA LYS A 515 -24.96 4.56 -41.80
C LYS A 515 -26.38 5.08 -41.58
N GLU A 516 -27.26 4.24 -41.04
CA GLU A 516 -28.62 4.62 -40.69
C GLU A 516 -28.65 5.75 -39.66
N PHE A 517 -27.81 5.64 -38.62
CA PHE A 517 -27.67 6.66 -37.59
C PHE A 517 -27.23 8.01 -38.17
N LYS A 518 -26.17 8.05 -39.00
CA LYS A 518 -25.71 9.27 -39.68
C LYS A 518 -26.83 9.88 -40.53
N LYS A 519 -27.56 9.05 -41.28
CA LYS A 519 -28.70 9.49 -42.10
C LYS A 519 -29.84 10.08 -41.26
N LEU A 520 -30.15 9.49 -40.10
CA LEU A 520 -31.17 9.99 -39.19
C LEU A 520 -30.78 11.33 -38.55
N LYS A 521 -29.51 11.52 -38.18
CA LYS A 521 -29.01 12.80 -37.64
C LYS A 521 -29.17 13.96 -38.63
N VAL A 522 -28.78 13.75 -39.89
CA VAL A 522 -28.94 14.77 -40.94
C VAL A 522 -30.41 15.15 -41.10
N LYS A 523 -31.31 14.17 -41.12
CA LYS A 523 -32.77 14.43 -41.20
C LYS A 523 -33.30 15.24 -40.02
N ILE A 524 -32.80 15.01 -38.80
CA ILE A 524 -33.20 15.81 -37.63
C ILE A 524 -32.71 17.25 -37.78
N GLN A 525 -31.46 17.47 -38.22
CA GLN A 525 -30.95 18.83 -38.47
C GLN A 525 -31.76 19.56 -39.54
N ASP A 526 -32.11 18.88 -40.63
CA ASP A 526 -32.96 19.45 -41.68
C ASP A 526 -34.35 19.81 -41.12
N THR A 527 -34.93 18.92 -40.31
CA THR A 527 -36.24 19.14 -39.67
C THR A 527 -36.20 20.30 -38.68
N ASP A 528 -35.14 20.42 -37.87
CA ASP A 528 -34.95 21.55 -36.95
C ASP A 528 -34.81 22.88 -37.70
N THR A 529 -34.11 22.86 -38.84
CA THR A 529 -33.97 24.04 -39.72
C THR A 529 -35.32 24.44 -40.33
N GLU A 530 -36.15 23.48 -40.73
CA GLU A 530 -37.52 23.71 -41.22
C GLU A 530 -38.45 24.23 -40.12
N ILE A 531 -38.38 23.67 -38.91
CA ILE A 531 -39.15 24.13 -37.74
C ILE A 531 -38.78 25.57 -37.41
N ALA A 532 -37.49 25.92 -37.42
CA ALA A 532 -37.01 27.28 -37.17
C ALA A 532 -37.55 28.28 -38.21
N LYS A 533 -37.52 27.93 -39.50
CA LYS A 533 -38.07 28.77 -40.59
C LYS A 533 -39.59 28.93 -40.50
N ASN A 534 -40.31 27.89 -40.07
CA ASN A 534 -41.76 27.92 -39.98
C ASN A 534 -42.27 28.65 -38.72
N ASN A 535 -41.47 28.79 -37.67
CA ASN A 535 -41.84 29.57 -36.49
C ASN A 535 -42.01 31.08 -36.76
N GLU A 536 -41.48 31.57 -37.88
CA GLU A 536 -41.65 32.96 -38.32
C GLU A 536 -42.96 33.18 -39.10
N THR A 537 -43.65 32.11 -39.52
CA THR A 537 -44.90 32.19 -40.30
C THR A 537 -46.01 31.46 -39.55
N SER A 538 -46.99 32.22 -39.05
CA SER A 538 -48.07 31.77 -38.14
C SER A 538 -49.03 30.71 -38.74
N ALA A 539 -48.55 29.49 -38.97
CA ALA A 539 -49.30 28.34 -39.48
C ALA A 539 -49.26 27.17 -38.48
N SER A 540 -50.23 27.13 -37.55
CA SER A 540 -50.23 26.21 -36.40
C SER A 540 -50.37 24.71 -36.74
N ALA A 541 -50.89 24.36 -37.93
CA ALA A 541 -51.14 22.97 -38.30
C ALA A 541 -49.90 22.25 -38.87
N LYS A 542 -49.05 22.94 -39.64
CA LYS A 542 -47.81 22.35 -40.17
C LYS A 542 -46.79 22.07 -39.07
N PHE A 543 -46.78 22.91 -38.04
CA PHE A 543 -45.91 22.79 -36.88
C PHE A 543 -46.11 21.45 -36.13
N LYS A 544 -47.35 21.09 -35.83
CA LYS A 544 -47.68 19.83 -35.10
C LYS A 544 -47.23 18.56 -35.84
N ASN A 545 -47.26 18.56 -37.16
CA ASN A 545 -46.81 17.40 -37.95
C ASN A 545 -45.28 17.25 -37.93
N LYS A 546 -44.54 18.36 -37.98
CA LYS A 546 -43.07 18.36 -37.94
C LYS A 546 -42.51 18.00 -36.57
N ASP A 547 -43.17 18.44 -35.49
CA ASP A 547 -42.83 17.99 -34.13
C ASP A 547 -43.04 16.48 -33.95
N LYS A 548 -44.11 15.93 -34.53
CA LYS A 548 -44.37 14.49 -34.51
C LYS A 548 -43.33 13.70 -35.31
N GLU A 549 -42.92 14.21 -36.47
CA GLU A 549 -41.85 13.64 -37.30
C GLU A 549 -40.50 13.64 -36.55
N LYS A 550 -40.15 14.75 -35.89
CA LYS A 550 -38.96 14.86 -35.05
C LYS A 550 -38.98 13.84 -33.91
N THR A 551 -40.09 13.73 -33.19
CA THR A 551 -40.25 12.77 -32.09
C THR A 551 -40.05 11.32 -32.56
N GLU A 552 -40.54 10.97 -33.76
CA GLU A 552 -40.35 9.63 -34.34
C GLU A 552 -38.89 9.37 -34.75
N LEU A 553 -38.21 10.38 -35.32
CA LEU A 553 -36.79 10.30 -35.66
C LEU A 553 -35.92 10.14 -34.40
N GLU A 554 -36.20 10.89 -33.34
CA GLU A 554 -35.52 10.76 -32.03
C GLU A 554 -35.71 9.36 -31.44
N ARG A 555 -36.92 8.77 -31.58
CA ARG A 555 -37.17 7.38 -31.16
C ARG A 555 -36.32 6.39 -31.95
N LYS A 556 -36.26 6.51 -33.28
CA LYS A 556 -35.45 5.63 -34.14
C LYS A 556 -33.96 5.74 -33.83
N ILE A 557 -33.46 6.96 -33.58
CA ILE A 557 -32.08 7.19 -33.12
C ILE A 557 -31.81 6.44 -31.82
N LYS A 558 -32.72 6.52 -30.84
CA LYS A 558 -32.59 5.81 -29.56
C LYS A 558 -32.56 4.29 -29.71
N ASP A 559 -33.36 3.74 -30.61
CA ASP A 559 -33.39 2.29 -30.91
C ASP A 559 -32.07 1.83 -31.56
N VAL A 560 -31.55 2.60 -32.51
CA VAL A 560 -30.24 2.34 -33.16
C VAL A 560 -29.10 2.44 -32.14
N GLN A 561 -29.09 3.46 -31.28
CA GLN A 561 -28.10 3.61 -30.21
C GLN A 561 -28.15 2.43 -29.23
N THR A 562 -29.34 1.96 -28.85
CA THR A 562 -29.50 0.80 -27.96
C THR A 562 -28.90 -0.47 -28.58
N THR A 563 -29.05 -0.64 -29.89
CA THR A 563 -28.49 -1.79 -30.61
C THR A 563 -26.97 -1.69 -30.73
N ILE A 564 -26.45 -0.50 -31.03
CA ILE A 564 -25.00 -0.25 -31.06
C ILE A 564 -24.37 -0.52 -29.67
N LYS A 565 -25.01 -0.10 -28.58
CA LYS A 565 -24.53 -0.42 -27.21
C LYS A 565 -24.39 -1.91 -26.97
N ALA A 566 -25.43 -2.67 -27.32
CA ALA A 566 -25.43 -4.11 -27.13
C ALA A 566 -24.29 -4.81 -27.89
N ILE A 567 -23.94 -4.27 -29.07
CA ILE A 567 -22.78 -4.71 -29.85
C ILE A 567 -21.49 -4.33 -29.12
N VAL A 568 -21.26 -3.05 -28.82
CA VAL A 568 -20.03 -2.56 -28.14
C VAL A 568 -19.77 -3.30 -26.83
N LYS A 569 -20.80 -3.54 -26.01
CA LYS A 569 -20.72 -4.30 -24.75
C LYS A 569 -20.14 -5.70 -24.92
N ARG A 570 -20.44 -6.37 -26.03
CA ARG A 570 -19.89 -7.69 -26.35
C ARG A 570 -18.45 -7.62 -26.82
N PHE A 571 -18.04 -6.52 -27.46
CA PHE A 571 -16.74 -6.39 -28.08
C PHE A 571 -15.65 -5.84 -27.16
N ILE A 572 -15.95 -4.94 -26.21
CA ILE A 572 -14.91 -4.39 -25.32
C ILE A 572 -14.14 -5.49 -24.54
N PRO A 573 -14.79 -6.52 -23.96
CA PRO A 573 -14.06 -7.61 -23.31
C PRO A 573 -13.17 -8.44 -24.25
N LEU A 574 -13.40 -8.34 -25.56
CA LEU A 574 -12.64 -9.00 -26.63
C LEU A 574 -11.60 -8.08 -27.27
N ALA A 575 -11.59 -6.78 -26.93
CA ALA A 575 -10.65 -5.79 -27.41
C ALA A 575 -9.22 -6.07 -26.89
N ASP A 576 -8.22 -5.79 -27.71
CA ASP A 576 -6.80 -6.03 -27.38
C ASP A 576 -6.20 -4.72 -26.90
N SER A 577 -4.94 -4.77 -26.49
CA SER A 577 -4.26 -3.60 -25.96
C SER A 577 -4.28 -2.42 -26.93
N THR A 578 -4.17 -2.66 -28.23
CA THR A 578 -4.16 -1.60 -29.25
C THR A 578 -5.54 -0.96 -29.38
N ASP A 579 -6.56 -1.82 -29.43
CA ASP A 579 -7.96 -1.39 -29.51
C ASP A 579 -8.31 -0.48 -28.33
N ILE A 580 -7.98 -0.94 -27.13
CA ILE A 580 -8.24 -0.26 -25.86
C ILE A 580 -7.50 1.09 -25.79
N GLU A 581 -6.27 1.17 -26.31
CA GLU A 581 -5.49 2.41 -26.34
C GLU A 581 -6.11 3.45 -27.28
N ILE A 582 -6.59 3.07 -28.46
CA ILE A 582 -7.29 3.99 -29.37
C ILE A 582 -8.53 4.57 -28.70
N ILE A 583 -9.32 3.71 -28.05
CA ILE A 583 -10.52 4.12 -27.31
C ILE A 583 -10.14 5.13 -26.22
N ALA A 584 -9.14 4.82 -25.41
CA ALA A 584 -8.70 5.69 -24.32
C ALA A 584 -8.15 7.04 -24.82
N THR A 585 -7.41 7.06 -25.92
CA THR A 585 -6.93 8.30 -26.57
C THR A 585 -8.10 9.18 -27.00
N ALA A 586 -9.10 8.60 -27.67
CA ALA A 586 -10.30 9.34 -28.07
C ALA A 586 -11.04 9.92 -26.86
N MET A 587 -11.18 9.14 -25.79
CA MET A 587 -11.78 9.61 -24.54
C MET A 587 -11.00 10.78 -23.93
N ILE A 588 -9.67 10.73 -23.91
CA ILE A 588 -8.83 11.82 -23.37
C ILE A 588 -9.01 13.13 -24.16
N HIS A 589 -9.11 13.08 -25.49
CA HIS A 589 -9.26 14.28 -26.31
C HIS A 589 -10.67 14.87 -26.27
N HIS A 590 -11.70 14.01 -26.26
CA HIS A 590 -13.07 14.43 -26.56
C HIS A 590 -14.04 14.35 -25.37
N SER A 591 -13.77 13.57 -24.32
CA SER A 591 -14.66 13.51 -23.15
C SER A 591 -14.38 14.64 -22.16
N LYS A 592 -15.41 15.43 -21.87
CA LYS A 592 -15.37 16.46 -20.83
C LYS A 592 -15.18 15.83 -19.44
N GLU A 593 -15.75 14.66 -19.22
CA GLU A 593 -15.69 13.92 -17.96
C GLU A 593 -14.30 13.35 -17.71
N VAL A 594 -13.61 12.86 -18.75
CA VAL A 594 -12.21 12.44 -18.63
C VAL A 594 -11.31 13.64 -18.36
N LYS A 595 -11.56 14.80 -18.99
CA LYS A 595 -10.85 16.05 -18.61
C LYS A 595 -11.11 16.44 -17.16
N GLN A 596 -12.36 16.39 -16.71
CA GLN A 596 -12.72 16.67 -15.31
C GLN A 596 -12.07 15.68 -14.33
N PHE A 597 -11.99 14.41 -14.71
CA PHE A 597 -11.31 13.38 -13.93
C PHE A 597 -9.79 13.62 -13.88
N ILE A 598 -9.17 13.97 -15.00
CA ILE A 598 -7.74 14.35 -15.06
C ILE A 598 -7.48 15.58 -14.18
N ASP A 599 -8.31 16.61 -14.29
CA ASP A 599 -8.23 17.81 -13.46
C ASP A 599 -8.41 17.46 -11.98
N PHE A 600 -9.31 16.53 -11.67
CA PHE A 600 -9.56 16.03 -10.34
C PHE A 600 -8.33 15.30 -9.76
N CYS A 601 -7.65 14.45 -10.54
CA CYS A 601 -6.41 13.78 -10.15
C CYS A 601 -5.30 14.77 -9.72
N GLY A 602 -5.39 16.04 -10.12
CA GLY A 602 -4.46 17.12 -9.72
C GLY A 602 -4.95 18.01 -8.59
N LYS A 603 -6.21 17.91 -8.15
CA LYS A 603 -6.78 18.80 -7.14
C LYS A 603 -6.67 18.20 -5.74
N LYS A 604 -5.58 18.53 -5.03
CA LYS A 604 -5.41 18.30 -3.58
C LYS A 604 -6.47 18.96 -2.67
N LYS A 605 -7.37 19.81 -3.20
CA LYS A 605 -8.05 20.89 -2.43
C LYS A 605 -9.60 20.88 -2.50
N LEU A 606 -10.29 19.75 -2.58
CA LEU A 606 -11.77 19.79 -2.58
C LEU A 606 -12.43 19.78 -1.19
N LYS A 607 -11.80 19.29 -0.11
CA LYS A 607 -12.44 19.30 1.23
C LYS A 607 -12.42 20.66 1.95
N ARG A 608 -11.53 21.59 1.60
CA ARG A 608 -11.38 22.86 2.34
C ARG A 608 -12.35 23.97 1.91
N LYS A 609 -12.75 24.02 0.64
CA LYS A 609 -13.65 25.08 0.15
C LYS A 609 -15.14 24.85 0.40
N LEU A 610 -15.57 23.62 0.70
CA LEU A 610 -16.99 23.31 0.94
C LEU A 610 -17.44 23.54 2.39
N ASN A 611 -16.51 23.54 3.35
CA ASN A 611 -16.82 23.79 4.77
C ASN A 611 -16.57 25.25 5.20
N GLU A 612 -15.99 26.08 4.33
CA GLU A 612 -15.66 27.50 4.60
C GLU A 612 -16.56 28.49 3.83
N THR A 613 -17.45 28.02 2.95
CA THR A 613 -18.42 28.90 2.28
C THR A 613 -19.69 29.06 3.12
N SER A 614 -19.87 30.25 3.68
CA SER A 614 -21.12 30.70 4.31
C SER A 614 -22.30 30.68 3.33
N ASP A 615 -23.51 30.55 3.86
CA ASP A 615 -24.77 30.44 3.10
C ASP A 615 -25.09 31.63 2.15
N GLU A 616 -24.31 32.71 2.19
CA GLU A 616 -24.49 33.87 1.30
C GLU A 616 -24.07 33.62 -0.16
N ASP A 617 -23.18 32.67 -0.44
CA ASP A 617 -22.72 32.39 -1.82
C ASP A 617 -23.72 31.56 -2.66
N LYS A 618 -24.87 31.15 -2.10
CA LYS A 618 -25.91 30.38 -2.80
C LYS A 618 -26.90 31.25 -3.58
N LEU A 619 -26.78 32.58 -3.52
CA LEU A 619 -27.80 33.51 -4.04
C LEU A 619 -27.17 34.64 -4.87
N LEU A 620 -26.47 34.33 -5.97
CA LEU A 620 -26.24 35.28 -7.08
C LEU A 620 -25.55 34.58 -8.26
N TYR A 621 -26.32 33.95 -9.15
CA TYR A 621 -25.92 33.79 -10.55
C TYR A 621 -27.17 33.71 -11.45
N THR A 622 -27.81 34.86 -11.66
CA THR A 622 -28.69 35.09 -12.82
C THR A 622 -28.42 36.47 -13.39
N ARG A 623 -27.98 36.51 -14.67
CA ARG A 623 -27.90 37.66 -15.63
C ARG A 623 -27.12 38.89 -15.11
N SER A 624 -26.12 39.42 -15.82
CA SER A 624 -26.25 40.05 -17.14
C SER A 624 -24.89 40.39 -17.77
N SER A 625 -24.81 40.25 -19.08
CA SER A 625 -23.87 40.94 -19.96
C SER A 625 -24.07 42.46 -19.92
N GLN A 626 -22.99 43.26 -19.92
CA GLN A 626 -22.71 44.29 -20.92
C GLN A 626 -21.41 45.04 -20.59
N ARG A 627 -20.85 45.63 -21.65
CA ARG A 627 -19.60 46.38 -21.80
C ARG A 627 -19.45 47.54 -20.81
N ASP A 628 -18.21 47.90 -20.46
CA ASP A 628 -17.57 49.08 -21.06
C ASP A 628 -16.10 49.21 -20.63
N ASP A 629 -15.30 49.66 -21.59
CA ASP A 629 -13.97 50.23 -21.42
C ASP A 629 -13.99 51.37 -20.38
N LYS A 630 -12.95 51.44 -19.53
CA LYS A 630 -12.10 52.63 -19.39
C LYS A 630 -10.97 52.43 -18.37
N THR A 631 -9.82 52.93 -18.81
CA THR A 631 -8.62 53.36 -18.09
C THR A 631 -8.89 54.08 -16.76
N ASP A 632 -8.10 53.81 -15.72
CA ASP A 632 -7.01 54.69 -15.25
C ASP A 632 -6.46 54.28 -13.86
N THR A 633 -5.17 54.59 -13.69
CA THR A 633 -4.26 54.51 -12.51
C THR A 633 -3.73 53.16 -12.05
#